data_AF-A0A661BF94-F1
#
_entry.id   AF-A0A661BF94-F1
#
_cell.length_a   1.000
_cell.length_b   1.000
_cell.length_c   1.000
_cell.angle_alpha   90.00
_cell.angle_beta   90.00
_cell.angle_gamma   90.00
#
_symmetry.space_group_name_H-M   'P 1'
#
loop_
_entity.id
_entity.type
_entity.pdbx_description
1 polymer ?
#
loop_
_entity_poly.entity_id
_entity_poly.type
_entity_poly.pdbx_seq_one_letter_code
_entity_poly.pdbx_strand_id
1 'polypeptide(L)'
;MKKITFILSMIIIFSGCARSGEKEVDMADIRQPAVAGSWYPGDQDSLRKMISEFMNSAQIEDDEISGRVLGIIAPHAGYIYSGPVAAYSFKTLMLNKEQYKHNTVILIGFAHRP
;
A
#
# COMPACT_ATOMS: atom_id res chain seq x y z
N MET A 1 -22.07 -29.81 -45.95
CA MET A 1 -22.06 -30.62 -44.71
C MET A 1 -20.69 -30.73 -44.02
N LYS A 2 -19.55 -30.32 -44.61
CA LYS A 2 -18.21 -30.36 -43.96
C LYS A 2 -17.78 -29.07 -43.24
N LYS A 3 -18.53 -27.97 -43.36
CA LYS A 3 -18.19 -26.66 -42.75
C LYS A 3 -18.77 -26.46 -41.34
N ILE A 4 -19.84 -27.18 -40.98
CA ILE A 4 -20.50 -27.08 -39.66
C ILE A 4 -19.72 -27.87 -38.60
N THR A 5 -19.06 -28.96 -38.96
CA THR A 5 -18.23 -29.76 -38.05
C THR A 5 -16.96 -29.04 -37.61
N PHE A 6 -16.43 -28.11 -38.42
CA PHE A 6 -15.21 -27.37 -38.10
C PHE A 6 -15.43 -26.30 -37.01
N ILE A 7 -16.59 -25.64 -37.06
CA ILE A 7 -16.96 -24.57 -36.12
C ILE A 7 -17.23 -25.15 -34.71
N LEU A 8 -17.76 -26.37 -34.62
CA LEU A 8 -18.03 -27.01 -33.34
C LEU A 8 -16.74 -27.47 -32.61
N SER A 9 -15.64 -27.72 -33.33
CA SER A 9 -14.35 -28.09 -32.71
C SER A 9 -13.58 -26.89 -32.14
N MET A 10 -13.87 -25.68 -32.63
CA MET A 10 -13.14 -24.45 -32.25
C MET A 10 -13.66 -23.83 -30.94
N ILE A 11 -14.88 -24.17 -30.52
CA ILE A 11 -15.47 -23.70 -29.25
C ILE A 11 -14.93 -24.49 -28.04
N ILE A 12 -14.51 -25.75 -28.24
CA ILE A 12 -14.04 -26.62 -27.15
C ILE A 12 -12.59 -26.28 -26.73
N ILE A 13 -11.79 -25.68 -27.60
CA ILE A 13 -10.37 -25.36 -27.32
C ILE A 13 -10.22 -24.11 -26.44
N PHE A 14 -11.23 -23.23 -26.35
CA PHE A 14 -11.15 -22.01 -25.54
C PHE A 14 -11.54 -22.19 -24.05
N SER A 15 -12.05 -23.37 -23.65
CA SER A 15 -12.40 -23.67 -22.25
C SER A 15 -11.25 -24.27 -21.43
N GLY A 16 -10.05 -24.41 -22.01
CA GLY A 16 -8.94 -25.18 -21.43
C GLY A 16 -7.82 -24.39 -20.75
N CYS A 17 -7.86 -23.06 -20.74
CA CYS A 17 -6.90 -22.28 -19.94
C CYS A 17 -7.47 -22.06 -18.53
N ALA A 18 -7.40 -23.12 -17.71
CA ALA A 18 -7.50 -22.96 -16.27
C ALA A 18 -6.36 -22.01 -15.82
N ARG A 19 -6.72 -20.78 -15.46
CA ARG A 19 -5.82 -19.80 -14.87
C ARG A 19 -5.35 -20.36 -13.54
N SER A 20 -4.17 -20.98 -13.55
CA SER A 20 -3.50 -21.46 -12.36
C SER A 20 -3.19 -20.26 -11.45
N GLY A 21 -3.83 -20.20 -10.28
CA GLY A 21 -3.18 -19.69 -9.08
C GLY A 21 -3.46 -18.24 -8.64
N GLU A 22 -4.54 -17.60 -9.08
CA GLU A 22 -5.06 -16.46 -8.29
C GLU A 22 -5.93 -17.05 -7.18
N LYS A 23 -5.41 -17.07 -5.94
CA LYS A 23 -6.27 -17.29 -4.78
C LYS A 23 -7.29 -16.17 -4.79
N GLU A 24 -8.57 -16.53 -4.92
CA GLU A 24 -9.67 -15.62 -4.68
C GLU A 24 -9.51 -15.09 -3.25
N VAL A 25 -9.34 -13.77 -3.11
CA VAL A 25 -9.23 -13.13 -1.80
C VAL A 25 -10.65 -13.07 -1.26
N ASP A 26 -10.95 -13.89 -0.26
CA ASP A 26 -12.22 -13.78 0.45
C ASP A 26 -12.28 -12.40 1.13
N MET A 27 -13.40 -11.70 0.97
CA MET A 27 -13.63 -10.45 1.69
C MET A 27 -13.50 -10.61 3.20
N ALA A 28 -13.74 -11.82 3.73
CA ALA A 28 -13.51 -12.19 5.12
C ALA A 28 -12.03 -12.11 5.54
N ASP A 29 -11.08 -12.30 4.61
CA ASP A 29 -9.64 -12.23 4.86
C ASP A 29 -9.09 -10.79 4.83
N ILE A 30 -9.90 -9.81 4.42
CA ILE A 30 -9.47 -8.41 4.33
C ILE A 30 -9.70 -7.69 5.66
N ARG A 31 -8.62 -7.31 6.33
CA ARG A 31 -8.67 -6.43 7.50
C ARG A 31 -9.16 -5.03 7.09
N GLN A 32 -10.36 -4.69 7.50
CA GLN A 32 -10.92 -3.35 7.30
C GLN A 32 -10.20 -2.29 8.17
N PRO A 33 -10.12 -1.02 7.70
CA PRO A 33 -9.50 0.04 8.46
C PRO A 33 -10.29 0.34 9.73
N ALA A 34 -9.70 0.06 10.90
CA ALA A 34 -10.40 0.11 12.19
C ALA A 34 -10.68 1.53 12.73
N VAL A 35 -10.00 2.55 12.22
CA VAL A 35 -10.08 3.94 12.74
C VAL A 35 -10.27 5.01 11.66
N ALA A 36 -10.57 4.60 10.42
CA ALA A 36 -10.93 5.52 9.35
C ALA A 36 -12.17 6.36 9.74
N GLY A 37 -12.14 7.66 9.42
CA GLY A 37 -13.19 8.61 9.79
C GLY A 37 -13.10 9.14 11.23
N SER A 38 -12.19 8.61 12.07
CA SER A 38 -11.98 9.10 13.44
C SER A 38 -10.55 9.59 13.68
N TRP A 39 -9.53 8.81 13.28
CA TRP A 39 -8.12 9.18 13.45
C TRP A 39 -7.55 9.88 12.22
N TYR A 40 -8.13 9.61 11.06
CA TYR A 40 -7.80 10.20 9.77
C TYR A 40 -9.07 10.21 8.89
N PRO A 41 -9.11 11.00 7.80
CA PRO A 41 -10.28 11.07 6.93
C PRO A 41 -10.74 9.70 6.43
N GLY A 42 -12.05 9.46 6.44
CA GLY A 42 -12.62 8.18 6.00
C GLY A 42 -12.68 8.01 4.48
N ASP A 43 -12.63 9.12 3.74
CA ASP A 43 -12.63 9.14 2.29
C ASP A 43 -11.20 9.22 1.73
N GLN A 44 -11.01 8.58 0.58
CA GLN A 44 -9.70 8.44 -0.05
C GLN A 44 -9.11 9.79 -0.47
N ASP A 45 -9.91 10.69 -1.03
CA ASP A 45 -9.42 11.92 -1.63
C ASP A 45 -8.95 12.92 -0.58
N SER A 46 -9.71 13.09 0.51
CA SER A 46 -9.30 13.92 1.64
C SER A 46 -8.08 13.35 2.33
N LEU A 47 -8.01 12.02 2.50
CA LEU A 47 -6.83 11.37 3.08
C LEU A 47 -5.58 11.58 2.21
N ARG A 48 -5.70 11.40 0.90
CA ARG A 48 -4.58 11.62 -0.04
C ARG A 48 -4.11 13.06 -0.02
N LYS A 49 -5.03 14.02 -0.03
CA LYS A 49 -4.71 15.46 0.06
C LYS A 49 -3.96 15.77 1.35
N MET A 50 -4.48 15.32 2.49
CA MET A 50 -3.86 15.51 3.80
C MET A 50 -2.44 14.93 3.87
N ILE A 51 -2.24 13.69 3.40
CA ILE A 51 -0.90 13.08 3.38
C ILE A 51 0.05 13.86 2.46
N SER A 52 -0.43 14.27 1.27
CA SER A 52 0.38 15.04 0.32
C SER A 52 0.83 16.37 0.92
N GLU A 53 -0.06 17.07 1.63
CA GLU A 53 0.27 18.30 2.35
C GLU A 53 1.38 18.06 3.38
N PHE A 54 1.26 17.03 4.22
CA PHE A 54 2.31 16.73 5.21
C PHE A 54 3.66 16.39 4.56
N MET A 55 3.65 15.59 3.50
CA MET A 55 4.87 15.19 2.78
C MET A 55 5.54 16.37 2.06
N ASN A 56 4.75 17.30 1.53
CA ASN A 56 5.26 18.53 0.91
C ASN A 56 5.82 19.49 1.94
N SER A 57 5.22 19.56 3.14
CA SER A 57 5.67 20.42 4.23
C SER A 57 6.94 19.93 4.93
N ALA A 58 7.17 18.61 5.02
CA ALA A 58 8.40 18.09 5.62
C ALA A 58 9.63 18.50 4.79
N GLN A 59 10.49 19.36 5.32
CA GLN A 59 11.73 19.77 4.64
C GLN A 59 12.88 18.89 5.15
N ILE A 60 13.58 18.21 4.25
CA ILE A 60 14.73 17.36 4.54
C ILE A 60 15.75 17.67 3.46
N GLU A 61 16.96 18.00 3.85
CA GLU A 61 18.04 18.25 2.89
C GLU A 61 18.62 16.92 2.39
N ASP A 62 19.07 16.89 1.13
CA ASP A 62 19.53 15.66 0.48
C ASP A 62 20.77 15.03 1.15
N ASP A 63 21.52 15.80 1.94
CA ASP A 63 22.74 15.38 2.66
C ASP A 63 22.56 15.17 4.16
N GLU A 64 21.36 15.42 4.71
CA GLU A 64 21.11 15.31 6.16
C GLU A 64 21.23 13.87 6.68
N ILE A 65 20.94 12.87 5.84
CA ILE A 65 20.95 11.46 6.23
C ILE A 65 21.96 10.69 5.39
N SER A 66 23.07 10.35 6.03
CA SER A 66 24.13 9.55 5.41
C SER A 66 23.87 8.04 5.56
N GLY A 67 24.26 7.29 4.52
CA GLY A 67 24.21 5.83 4.54
C GLY A 67 22.83 5.23 4.26
N ARG A 68 22.68 3.96 4.62
CA ARG A 68 21.45 3.19 4.34
C ARG A 68 20.47 3.27 5.49
N VAL A 69 19.27 3.79 5.24
CA VAL A 69 18.18 3.79 6.22
C VAL A 69 17.59 2.37 6.30
N LEU A 70 17.67 1.74 7.47
CA LEU A 70 17.17 0.37 7.67
C LEU A 70 15.70 0.33 8.12
N GLY A 71 15.22 1.42 8.69
CA GLY A 71 13.87 1.56 9.22
C GLY A 71 13.63 2.97 9.74
N ILE A 72 12.38 3.26 10.06
CA ILE A 72 11.96 4.55 10.60
C ILE A 72 11.10 4.34 11.84
N ILE A 73 11.05 5.38 12.67
CA ILE A 73 10.11 5.48 13.78
C ILE A 73 9.15 6.62 13.44
N ALA A 74 7.86 6.36 13.56
CA ALA A 74 6.82 7.36 13.30
C ALA A 74 5.77 7.34 14.44
N PRO A 75 5.28 8.51 14.87
CA PRO A 75 4.18 8.58 15.82
C PRO A 75 2.89 8.05 15.17
N HIS A 76 2.03 7.42 15.97
CA HIS A 76 0.83 6.73 15.49
C HIS A 76 -0.48 7.35 15.99
N ALA A 77 -0.52 8.62 16.41
CA ALA A 77 -1.75 9.27 16.88
C ALA A 77 -2.69 9.64 15.72
N GLY A 78 -3.79 10.34 16.01
CA GLY A 78 -4.63 10.94 14.98
C GLY A 78 -3.83 11.88 14.07
N TYR A 79 -4.09 11.84 12.76
CA TYR A 79 -3.23 12.47 11.74
C TYR A 79 -3.12 13.98 11.88
N ILE A 80 -4.15 14.64 12.42
CA ILE A 80 -4.10 16.08 12.71
C ILE A 80 -3.01 16.45 13.73
N TYR A 81 -2.63 15.51 14.60
CA TYR A 81 -1.63 15.72 15.65
C TYR A 81 -0.26 15.19 15.23
N SER A 82 -0.21 13.97 14.68
CA SER A 82 1.05 13.27 14.42
C SER A 82 1.47 13.21 12.97
N GLY A 83 0.56 13.48 12.03
CA GLY A 83 0.80 13.38 10.58
C GLY A 83 1.96 14.25 10.09
N PRO A 84 2.02 15.55 10.44
CA PRO A 84 3.13 16.42 10.04
C PRO A 84 4.51 15.91 10.51
N VAL A 85 4.59 15.33 11.70
CA VAL A 85 5.83 14.77 12.25
C VAL A 85 6.17 13.44 11.58
N ALA A 86 5.19 12.56 11.40
CA ALA A 86 5.39 11.28 10.72
C ALA A 86 5.88 11.45 9.26
N ALA A 87 5.49 12.54 8.60
CA ALA A 87 5.92 12.84 7.23
C ALA A 87 7.44 12.98 7.08
N TYR A 88 8.17 13.48 8.09
CA TYR A 88 9.63 13.51 8.05
C TYR A 88 10.20 12.09 7.92
N SER A 89 9.74 11.18 8.77
CA SER A 89 10.17 9.77 8.73
C SER A 89 9.89 9.11 7.38
N PHE A 90 8.67 9.27 6.84
CA PHE A 90 8.33 8.68 5.54
C PHE A 90 9.05 9.35 4.36
N LYS A 91 9.28 10.67 4.42
CA LYS A 91 10.00 11.41 3.37
C LYS A 91 11.45 10.96 3.28
N THR A 92 12.11 10.68 4.41
CA THR A 92 13.45 10.07 4.44
C THR A 92 13.50 8.78 3.62
N LEU A 93 12.51 7.89 3.76
CA LEU A 93 12.44 6.65 2.96
C LEU A 93 12.27 6.94 1.47
N MET A 94 11.43 7.92 1.13
CA MET A 94 11.18 8.30 -0.27
C MET A 94 12.41 8.88 -0.97
N LEU A 95 13.16 9.75 -0.29
CA LEU A 95 14.40 10.33 -0.82
C LEU A 95 15.47 9.26 -1.06
N ASN A 96 15.48 8.22 -0.22
CA ASN A 96 16.43 7.11 -0.29
C ASN A 96 15.87 5.86 -0.98
N LYS A 97 14.79 5.99 -1.75
CA LYS A 97 14.02 4.84 -2.27
C LYS A 97 14.86 3.83 -3.08
N GLU A 98 15.89 4.34 -3.79
CA GLU A 98 16.77 3.54 -4.64
C GLU A 98 17.60 2.49 -3.85
N GLN A 99 17.69 2.65 -2.53
CA GLN A 99 18.38 1.72 -1.65
C GLN A 99 17.54 0.47 -1.31
N TYR A 100 16.25 0.45 -1.65
CA TYR A 100 15.33 -0.64 -1.33
C TYR A 100 14.96 -1.43 -2.58
N LYS A 101 15.46 -2.66 -2.67
CA LYS A 101 15.17 -3.60 -3.77
C LYS A 101 13.93 -4.48 -3.54
N HIS A 102 13.39 -4.48 -2.32
CA HIS A 102 12.31 -5.36 -1.91
C HIS A 102 11.08 -4.55 -1.52
N ASN A 103 9.89 -5.11 -1.78
CA ASN A 103 8.60 -4.47 -1.49
C ASN A 103 8.01 -4.90 -0.13
N THR A 104 8.84 -5.46 0.75
CA THR A 104 8.39 -5.96 2.05
C THR A 104 8.59 -4.89 3.11
N VAL A 105 7.51 -4.51 3.77
CA VAL A 105 7.50 -3.61 4.92
C VAL A 105 7.12 -4.41 6.15
N ILE A 106 7.95 -4.35 7.20
CA ILE A 106 7.63 -4.91 8.52
C ILE A 106 7.14 -3.75 9.38
N LEU A 107 5.86 -3.78 9.75
CA LEU A 107 5.26 -2.82 10.68
C LEU A 107 5.24 -3.41 12.09
N ILE A 108 5.94 -2.79 13.02
CA ILE A 108 5.99 -3.20 14.43
C ILE A 108 5.25 -2.14 15.25
N GLY A 109 4.23 -2.57 16.00
CA GLY A 109 3.44 -1.71 16.88
C GLY A 109 3.10 -2.42 18.19
N PHE A 110 2.95 -1.64 19.25
CA PHE A 110 2.54 -2.16 20.55
C PHE A 110 1.04 -2.44 20.58
N ALA A 111 0.65 -3.51 21.27
CA ALA A 111 -0.74 -3.77 21.58
C ALA A 111 -1.20 -2.78 22.66
N HIS A 112 -2.14 -1.90 22.32
CA HIS A 112 -2.77 -0.98 23.27
C HIS A 112 -4.03 -1.57 23.91
N ARG A 113 -4.41 -2.79 23.51
CA ARG A 113 -5.48 -3.56 24.12
C ARG A 113 -4.88 -4.87 24.66
N PRO A 114 -5.19 -5.23 25.91
CA PRO A 114 -4.78 -6.50 26.49
C PRO A 114 -5.43 -7.69 25.78
#